data_AF-A0A9P6LAF2-F1
#
_entry.id   AF-A0A9P6LAF2-F1
#
_cell.length_a   1.000
_cell.length_b   1.000
_cell.length_c   1.000
_cell.angle_alpha   90.00
_cell.angle_beta   90.00
_cell.angle_gamma   90.00
#
_symmetry.space_group_name_H-M   'P 1'
#
loop_
_entity.id
_entity.type
_entity.pdbx_description
1 polymer ?
#
loop_
_entity_poly.entity_id
_entity_poly.type
_entity_poly.pdbx_seq_one_letter_code
_entity_poly.pdbx_strand_id
1 'polypeptide(L)'
;MVFALLGLAVKLSRTKGYYVIVSPLKALESDQVTRMTKAGIKAITFNENTSREDVSKALHPDNGTHLIFASPEYLLRNPRMKKLYADEEARKRILGVLVDEAHVIREWADKFCKDYGELKTLRVILGNNVPWWALSATFTDPIFKTVYNTLSFGTSRPFWGIDVGTERPNLAQYVRPMGS
;
A
#
# COMPACT_ATOMS: atom_id res chain seq x y z
N MET A 1 1.81 0.26 -13.11
CA MET A 1 3.12 -0.42 -13.30
C MET A 1 3.60 -1.09 -12.02
N VAL A 2 3.59 -0.42 -10.86
CA VAL A 2 4.11 -1.00 -9.61
C VAL A 2 3.32 -2.21 -9.12
N PHE A 3 1.98 -2.17 -9.15
CA PHE A 3 1.19 -3.35 -8.79
C PHE A 3 1.34 -4.53 -9.75
N ALA A 4 1.71 -4.28 -11.01
CA ALA A 4 2.02 -5.36 -11.95
C ALA A 4 3.36 -6.02 -11.61
N LEU A 5 4.36 -5.24 -11.19
CA LEU A 5 5.65 -5.76 -10.74
C LEU A 5 5.57 -6.44 -9.36
N LEU A 6 4.83 -5.86 -8.40
CA LEU A 6 4.55 -6.50 -7.11
C LEU A 6 3.75 -7.79 -7.32
N GLY A 7 2.73 -7.73 -8.17
CA GLY A 7 1.92 -8.88 -8.52
C GLY A 7 2.74 -9.99 -9.19
N LEU A 8 3.64 -9.64 -10.10
CA LEU A 8 4.58 -10.58 -10.70
C LEU A 8 5.56 -11.14 -9.67
N ALA A 9 6.14 -10.31 -8.81
CA ALA A 9 7.03 -10.73 -7.75
C ALA A 9 6.34 -11.70 -6.78
N VAL A 10 5.08 -11.42 -6.40
CA VAL A 10 4.26 -12.30 -5.55
C VAL A 10 3.93 -13.60 -6.25
N LYS A 11 3.60 -13.55 -7.54
CA LYS A 11 3.28 -14.73 -8.35
C LYS A 11 4.50 -15.64 -8.55
N LEU A 12 5.69 -15.05 -8.65
CA LEU A 12 6.95 -15.77 -8.77
C LEU A 12 7.54 -16.17 -7.41
N SER A 13 7.08 -15.55 -6.33
CA SER A 13 7.59 -15.80 -4.99
C SER A 13 7.10 -17.13 -4.44
N ARG A 14 8.03 -17.89 -3.84
CA ARG A 14 7.73 -19.07 -3.02
C ARG A 14 7.51 -18.74 -1.54
N THR A 15 7.54 -17.46 -1.17
CA THR A 15 7.33 -17.02 0.21
C THR A 15 5.91 -17.32 0.67
N LYS A 16 5.74 -17.63 1.95
CA LYS A 16 4.45 -17.67 2.64
C LYS A 16 4.36 -16.41 3.50
N GLY A 17 3.30 -15.62 3.32
CA GLY A 17 3.12 -14.38 4.07
C GLY A 17 2.16 -13.41 3.41
N TYR A 18 2.28 -12.12 3.71
CA TYR A 18 1.40 -11.11 3.13
C TYR A 18 2.10 -9.77 3.00
N TYR A 19 1.80 -9.10 1.90
CA TYR A 19 2.11 -7.68 1.72
C TYR A 19 0.89 -6.88 2.13
N VAL A 20 1.11 -5.84 2.94
CA VAL A 20 0.08 -4.90 3.35
C VAL A 20 0.13 -3.71 2.41
N ILE A 21 -0.98 -3.37 1.77
CA ILE A 21 -1.13 -2.23 0.89
C ILE A 21 -2.06 -1.24 1.58
N VAL A 22 -1.51 -0.10 1.96
CA VAL A 22 -2.26 1.02 2.51
C VAL A 22 -2.87 1.78 1.34
N SER A 23 -4.21 1.85 1.30
CA SER A 23 -4.97 2.54 0.25
C SER A 23 -5.78 3.71 0.84
N PRO A 24 -5.95 4.83 0.13
CA PRO A 24 -6.67 5.99 0.65
C PRO A 24 -8.19 5.86 0.54
N LEU A 25 -8.70 5.04 -0.38
CA LEU A 25 -10.13 4.95 -0.67
C LEU A 25 -10.59 3.50 -0.81
N LYS A 26 -11.72 3.17 -0.16
CA LYS A 26 -12.37 1.85 -0.24
C LYS A 26 -12.74 1.44 -1.67
N ALA A 27 -13.15 2.40 -2.50
CA ALA A 27 -13.46 2.15 -3.91
C ALA A 27 -12.21 1.68 -4.69
N LEU A 28 -11.05 2.29 -4.42
CA LEU A 28 -9.78 1.89 -5.04
C LEU A 28 -9.33 0.50 -4.58
N GLU A 29 -9.54 0.16 -3.31
CA GLU A 29 -9.20 -1.16 -2.78
C GLU A 29 -9.92 -2.29 -3.54
N SER A 30 -11.22 -2.13 -3.78
CA SER A 30 -12.06 -3.14 -4.44
C SER A 30 -11.66 -3.36 -5.91
N ASP A 31 -11.39 -2.27 -6.62
CA ASP A 31 -10.92 -2.32 -8.01
C ASP A 31 -9.54 -2.98 -8.10
N GLN A 32 -8.64 -2.66 -7.17
CA GLN A 32 -7.30 -3.24 -7.15
C GLN A 32 -7.32 -4.74 -6.80
N VAL A 33 -8.13 -5.16 -5.81
CA VAL A 33 -8.33 -6.59 -5.51
C VAL A 33 -8.88 -7.33 -6.73
N THR A 34 -9.87 -6.77 -7.42
CA THR A 34 -10.44 -7.36 -8.64
C THR A 34 -9.37 -7.52 -9.74
N ARG A 35 -8.51 -6.51 -9.92
CA ARG A 35 -7.41 -6.58 -10.89
C ARG A 35 -6.37 -7.64 -10.54
N MET A 36 -5.96 -7.71 -9.26
CA MET A 36 -4.97 -8.69 -8.80
C MET A 36 -5.51 -10.12 -8.89
N THR A 37 -6.74 -10.35 -8.47
CA THR A 37 -7.39 -11.67 -8.55
C THR A 37 -7.56 -12.14 -9.99
N LYS A 38 -7.95 -11.26 -10.92
CA LYS A 38 -7.98 -11.57 -12.36
C LYS A 38 -6.60 -11.95 -12.93
N ALA A 39 -5.52 -11.43 -12.37
CA ALA A 39 -4.15 -11.79 -12.73
C ALA A 39 -3.65 -13.11 -12.06
N GLY A 40 -4.50 -13.76 -11.27
CA GLY A 40 -4.20 -14.99 -10.53
C GLY A 40 -3.44 -14.75 -9.22
N ILE A 41 -3.47 -13.52 -8.69
CA ILE A 41 -2.81 -13.16 -7.43
C ILE A 41 -3.85 -13.14 -6.32
N LYS A 42 -3.55 -13.80 -5.20
CA LYS A 42 -4.43 -13.78 -4.04
C LYS A 42 -4.43 -12.39 -3.41
N ALA A 43 -5.57 -11.72 -3.43
CA ALA A 43 -5.74 -10.37 -2.91
C ALA A 43 -7.07 -10.26 -2.17
N ILE A 44 -7.10 -9.45 -1.13
CA ILE A 44 -8.28 -9.22 -0.30
C ILE A 44 -8.27 -7.82 0.29
N THR A 45 -9.45 -7.23 0.46
CA THR A 45 -9.62 -5.99 1.25
C THR A 45 -9.84 -6.33 2.70
N PHE A 46 -9.22 -5.61 3.63
CA PHE A 46 -9.49 -5.65 5.05
C PHE A 46 -10.20 -4.36 5.45
N ASN A 47 -11.52 -4.45 5.55
CA ASN A 47 -12.41 -3.35 5.94
C ASN A 47 -13.57 -3.88 6.80
N GLU A 48 -14.52 -3.01 7.14
CA GLU A 48 -15.68 -3.37 7.97
C GLU A 48 -16.60 -4.44 7.35
N ASN A 49 -16.57 -4.59 6.03
CA ASN A 49 -17.38 -5.59 5.31
C ASN A 49 -16.67 -6.95 5.19
N THR A 50 -15.44 -7.06 5.67
CA THR A 50 -14.66 -8.30 5.59
C THR A 50 -14.96 -9.22 6.77
N SER A 51 -15.44 -10.44 6.47
CA SER A 51 -15.80 -11.42 7.49
C SER A 51 -14.59 -11.85 8.35
N ARG A 52 -14.86 -12.43 9.53
CA ARG A 52 -13.77 -12.94 10.40
C ARG A 52 -13.08 -14.12 9.74
N GLU A 53 -13.88 -14.94 9.08
CA GLU A 53 -13.50 -16.16 8.39
C GLU A 53 -12.57 -15.83 7.23
N ASP A 54 -12.89 -14.81 6.43
CA ASP A 54 -12.05 -14.37 5.31
C ASP A 54 -10.72 -13.79 5.77
N VAL A 55 -10.73 -12.97 6.83
CA VAL A 55 -9.49 -12.44 7.44
C VAL A 55 -8.62 -13.58 7.95
N SER A 56 -9.19 -14.52 8.69
CA SER A 56 -8.46 -15.69 9.22
C SER A 56 -7.88 -16.54 8.09
N LYS A 57 -8.67 -16.80 7.05
CA LYS A 57 -8.26 -17.55 5.87
C LYS A 57 -7.12 -16.86 5.12
N ALA A 58 -7.18 -15.54 4.94
CA ALA A 58 -6.12 -14.77 4.28
C ALA A 58 -4.80 -14.78 5.06
N LEU A 59 -4.88 -14.80 6.39
CA LEU A 59 -3.73 -14.80 7.29
C LEU A 59 -3.18 -16.20 7.60
N HIS A 60 -3.88 -17.25 7.15
CA HIS A 60 -3.50 -18.63 7.41
C HIS A 60 -2.17 -18.97 6.70
N PRO A 61 -1.18 -19.58 7.41
CA PRO A 61 0.14 -19.86 6.85
C PRO A 61 0.12 -20.67 5.54
N ASP A 62 -0.83 -21.58 5.40
CA ASP A 62 -0.94 -22.45 4.23
C ASP A 62 -1.66 -21.83 3.04
N ASN A 63 -2.24 -20.64 3.21
CA ASN A 63 -2.93 -19.99 2.10
C ASN A 63 -1.96 -19.24 1.16
N GLY A 64 -0.64 -19.30 1.38
CA GLY A 64 0.36 -18.70 0.50
C GLY A 64 0.40 -17.17 0.59
N THR A 65 1.07 -16.51 -0.37
CA THR A 65 1.23 -15.04 -0.32
C THR A 65 -0.05 -14.30 -0.70
N HIS A 66 -0.49 -13.37 0.16
CA HIS A 66 -1.63 -12.47 -0.08
C HIS A 66 -1.22 -11.01 -0.20
N LEU A 67 -1.94 -10.28 -1.05
CA LEU A 67 -1.99 -8.83 -1.03
C LEU A 67 -3.19 -8.38 -0.18
N ILE A 68 -2.93 -7.70 0.92
CA ILE A 68 -3.96 -7.21 1.85
C ILE A 68 -4.10 -5.71 1.67
N PHE A 69 -5.21 -5.27 1.08
CA PHE A 69 -5.53 -3.86 0.90
C PHE A 69 -6.32 -3.35 2.11
N ALA A 70 -5.90 -2.26 2.74
CA ALA A 70 -6.59 -1.72 3.90
C ALA A 70 -6.37 -0.22 4.05
N SER A 71 -7.30 0.45 4.74
CA SER A 71 -7.12 1.83 5.17
C SER A 71 -6.14 1.93 6.35
N PRO A 72 -5.47 3.08 6.55
CA PRO A 72 -4.63 3.30 7.74
C PRO A 72 -5.42 3.13 9.05
N GLU A 73 -6.67 3.60 9.08
CA GLU A 73 -7.56 3.45 10.24
C GLU A 73 -7.74 1.98 10.61
N TYR A 74 -8.04 1.11 9.63
CA TYR A 74 -8.20 -0.31 9.88
C TYR A 74 -6.90 -0.92 10.41
N LEU A 75 -5.76 -0.58 9.82
CA LEU A 75 -4.45 -1.12 10.22
C LEU A 75 -4.03 -0.70 11.63
N LEU A 76 -4.36 0.53 12.05
CA LEU A 76 -3.92 1.09 13.33
C LEU A 76 -4.92 0.83 14.48
N ARG A 77 -6.22 0.89 14.18
CA ARG A 77 -7.28 0.90 15.21
C ARG A 77 -7.94 -0.45 15.39
N ASN A 78 -8.01 -1.28 14.35
CA ASN A 78 -8.76 -2.53 14.41
C ASN A 78 -8.15 -3.52 15.43
N PRO A 79 -8.92 -4.04 16.41
CA PRO A 79 -8.43 -4.99 17.40
C PRO A 79 -7.84 -6.28 16.82
N ARG A 80 -8.30 -6.74 15.65
CA ARG A 80 -7.75 -7.92 14.98
C ARG A 80 -6.33 -7.69 14.50
N MET A 81 -6.06 -6.51 13.93
CA MET A 81 -4.71 -6.13 13.50
C MET A 81 -3.78 -6.02 14.70
N LYS A 82 -4.24 -5.43 15.81
CA LYS A 82 -3.47 -5.40 17.06
C LYS A 82 -3.10 -6.80 17.56
N LYS A 83 -4.03 -7.75 17.52
CA LYS A 83 -3.75 -9.17 17.85
C LYS A 83 -2.72 -9.78 16.91
N LEU A 84 -2.85 -9.54 15.60
CA LEU A 84 -1.90 -10.01 14.60
C LEU A 84 -0.49 -9.46 14.82
N TYR A 85 -0.35 -8.19 15.20
CA TYR A 85 0.96 -7.60 15.47
C TYR A 85 1.58 -8.07 16.80
N ALA A 86 0.74 -8.48 17.76
CA ALA A 86 1.18 -9.03 19.04
C ALA A 86 1.64 -10.49 18.93
N ASP A 87 1.11 -11.24 17.96
CA ASP A 87 1.56 -12.58 17.60
C ASP A 87 2.86 -12.47 16.77
N GLU A 88 3.96 -12.94 17.33
CA GLU A 88 5.28 -12.85 16.69
C GLU A 88 5.36 -13.63 15.38
N GLU A 89 4.78 -14.82 15.32
CA GLU A 89 4.81 -15.69 14.15
C GLU A 89 3.91 -15.13 13.04
N ALA A 90 2.76 -14.57 13.39
CA ALA A 90 1.94 -13.84 12.44
C ALA A 90 2.64 -12.56 11.96
N ARG A 91 3.24 -11.78 12.86
CA ARG A 91 3.94 -10.55 12.46
C ARG A 91 5.12 -10.83 11.52
N LYS A 92 5.91 -11.90 11.75
CA LYS A 92 7.01 -12.31 10.86
C LYS A 92 6.57 -12.66 9.43
N ARG A 93 5.29 -12.99 9.24
CA ARG A 93 4.71 -13.26 7.91
C ARG A 93 4.36 -11.98 7.14
N ILE A 94 4.48 -10.80 7.74
CA ILE A 94 4.38 -9.53 6.99
C ILE A 94 5.67 -9.34 6.21
N LEU A 95 5.57 -9.49 4.89
CA LEU A 95 6.71 -9.44 3.97
C LEU A 95 7.08 -8.00 3.59
N GLY A 96 6.16 -7.06 3.75
CA GLY A 96 6.39 -5.66 3.48
C GLY A 96 5.10 -4.83 3.48
N VAL A 97 5.28 -3.51 3.51
CA VAL A 97 4.19 -2.54 3.47
C VAL A 97 4.35 -1.62 2.27
N LEU A 98 3.30 -1.44 1.49
CA LEU A 98 3.24 -0.49 0.39
C LEU A 98 2.20 0.56 0.71
N VAL A 99 2.58 1.83 0.60
CA VAL A 99 1.66 2.96 0.73
C VAL A 99 1.32 3.43 -0.68
N ASP A 100 0.10 3.15 -1.13
CA ASP A 100 -0.39 3.57 -2.45
C ASP A 100 -0.92 5.00 -2.41
N GLU A 101 -0.82 5.69 -3.54
CA GLU A 101 -1.14 7.12 -3.68
C GLU A 101 -0.59 7.98 -2.53
N ALA A 102 0.67 7.75 -2.17
CA ALA A 102 1.29 8.34 -0.99
C ALA A 102 1.28 9.89 -0.99
N HIS A 103 1.09 10.54 -2.14
CA HIS A 103 0.89 11.99 -2.22
C HIS A 103 -0.27 12.49 -1.35
N VAL A 104 -1.28 11.65 -1.16
CA VAL A 104 -2.45 11.91 -0.31
C VAL A 104 -2.06 12.24 1.13
N ILE A 105 -0.92 11.73 1.63
CA ILE A 105 -0.39 12.09 2.96
C ILE A 105 -0.28 13.60 3.12
N ARG A 106 0.18 14.32 2.09
CA ARG A 106 0.33 15.78 2.16
C ARG A 106 -1.01 16.48 1.93
N GLU A 107 -1.77 16.05 0.93
CA GLU A 107 -3.04 16.71 0.59
C GLU A 107 -4.08 16.60 1.69
N TRP A 108 -4.07 15.49 2.43
CA TRP A 108 -5.09 15.16 3.43
C TRP A 108 -4.60 15.29 4.88
N ALA A 109 -3.33 15.65 5.09
CA ALA A 109 -2.76 15.89 6.42
C ALA A 109 -3.63 16.85 7.26
N ASP A 110 -4.18 17.89 6.62
CA ASP A 110 -4.93 18.94 7.32
C ASP A 110 -6.45 18.79 7.23
N LYS A 111 -6.99 17.92 6.36
CA LYS A 111 -8.44 17.93 6.03
C LYS A 111 -9.18 16.59 5.98
N PHE A 112 -8.53 15.42 5.93
CA PHE A 112 -9.31 14.20 5.63
C PHE A 112 -8.91 12.90 6.31
N CYS A 113 -7.64 12.66 6.69
CA CYS A 113 -7.30 11.40 7.35
C CYS A 113 -6.06 11.52 8.25
N LYS A 114 -6.29 11.85 9.53
CA LYS A 114 -5.24 11.94 10.55
C LYS A 114 -4.42 10.64 10.66
N ASP A 115 -5.05 9.49 10.40
CA ASP A 115 -4.39 8.18 10.52
C ASP A 115 -3.26 7.97 9.49
N TYR A 116 -3.25 8.66 8.34
CA TYR A 116 -2.10 8.65 7.42
C TYR A 116 -0.84 9.26 8.06
N GLY A 117 -1.01 10.31 8.88
CA GLY A 117 0.08 10.90 9.68
C GLY A 117 0.60 9.96 10.78
N GLU A 118 -0.17 8.93 11.13
CA GLU A 118 0.18 7.93 12.14
C GLU A 118 0.80 6.66 11.55
N LEU A 119 1.05 6.58 10.24
CA LEU A 119 1.69 5.41 9.62
C LEU A 119 3.10 5.13 10.17
N LYS A 120 3.79 6.15 10.70
CA LYS A 120 5.02 5.94 11.49
C LYS A 120 4.81 4.98 12.66
N THR A 121 3.65 5.02 13.31
CA THR A 121 3.30 4.16 14.44
C THR A 121 3.18 2.72 13.97
N LEU A 122 2.51 2.48 12.84
CA LEU A 122 2.43 1.15 12.25
C LEU A 122 3.84 0.63 11.93
N ARG A 123 4.73 1.46 11.39
CA ARG A 123 6.11 1.08 11.13
C ARG A 123 6.88 0.67 12.39
N VAL A 124 6.70 1.40 13.48
CA VAL A 124 7.28 1.04 14.79
C VAL A 124 6.72 -0.29 15.29
N ILE A 125 5.41 -0.51 15.19
CA ILE A 125 4.74 -1.76 15.61
C ILE A 125 5.26 -2.98 14.83
N LEU A 126 5.44 -2.83 13.52
CA LEU A 126 5.92 -3.90 12.64
C LEU A 126 7.42 -4.15 12.78
N GLY A 127 8.18 -3.14 13.21
CA GLY A 127 9.63 -3.19 13.37
C GLY A 127 10.40 -2.83 12.10
N ASN A 128 11.66 -2.46 12.27
CA ASN A 128 12.51 -1.90 11.21
C ASN A 128 12.92 -2.91 10.12
N ASN A 129 12.73 -4.21 10.35
CA ASN A 129 13.10 -5.26 9.40
C ASN A 129 12.06 -5.46 8.29
N VAL A 130 10.83 -4.96 8.49
CA VAL A 130 9.79 -5.01 7.46
C VAL A 130 10.11 -3.93 6.43
N PRO A 131 10.24 -4.25 5.14
CA PRO A 131 10.48 -3.25 4.10
C PRO A 131 9.21 -2.43 3.83
N TRP A 132 9.39 -1.15 3.56
CA TRP A 132 8.32 -0.20 3.28
C TRP A 132 8.58 0.51 1.95
N TRP A 133 7.53 0.69 1.16
CA TRP A 133 7.56 1.42 -0.10
C TRP A 133 6.44 2.45 -0.14
N ALA A 134 6.69 3.59 -0.78
CA ALA A 134 5.69 4.62 -1.04
C ALA A 134 5.56 4.83 -2.55
N LEU A 135 4.33 4.74 -3.05
CA LEU A 135 4.02 4.78 -4.47
C LEU A 135 3.10 5.96 -4.75
N SER A 136 3.38 6.72 -5.79
CA SER A 136 2.53 7.81 -6.23
C SER A 136 2.85 8.17 -7.66
N ALA A 137 1.85 8.58 -8.43
CA ALA A 137 2.07 9.23 -9.73
C ALA A 137 2.60 10.66 -9.58
N THR A 138 2.31 11.30 -8.45
CA THR A 138 2.66 12.70 -8.17
C THR A 138 3.62 12.77 -6.98
N PHE A 139 4.91 13.02 -7.24
CA PHE A 139 5.93 13.23 -6.20
C PHE A 139 6.72 14.51 -6.48
N THR A 140 6.12 15.68 -6.27
CA THR A 140 6.88 16.93 -6.24
C THR A 140 7.83 16.94 -5.03
N ASP A 141 8.93 17.68 -5.06
CA ASP A 141 9.89 17.75 -3.94
C ASP A 141 9.23 18.00 -2.58
N PRO A 142 8.23 18.92 -2.46
CA PRO A 142 7.55 19.12 -1.20
C PRO A 142 6.73 17.89 -0.77
N ILE A 143 6.03 17.22 -1.69
CA ILE A 143 5.28 15.98 -1.40
C ILE A 143 6.24 14.88 -0.96
N PHE A 144 7.33 14.68 -1.70
CA PHE A 144 8.35 13.69 -1.38
C PHE A 144 8.88 13.88 0.05
N LYS A 145 9.30 15.11 0.42
CA LYS A 145 9.77 15.42 1.78
C LYS A 145 8.73 15.11 2.84
N THR A 146 7.47 15.46 2.61
CA THR A 146 6.38 15.17 3.53
C THR A 146 6.19 13.66 3.71
N VAL A 147 6.07 12.90 2.62
CA VAL A 147 5.89 11.44 2.66
C VAL A 147 7.08 10.75 3.34
N TYR A 148 8.29 11.15 2.97
CA TYR A 148 9.53 10.60 3.50
C TYR A 148 9.64 10.77 5.02
N ASN A 149 9.28 11.94 5.52
CA ASN A 149 9.24 12.24 6.95
C ASN A 149 8.11 11.49 7.67
N THR A 150 6.89 11.51 7.12
CA THR A 150 5.72 10.86 7.72
C THR A 150 5.92 9.34 7.84
N LEU A 151 6.51 8.70 6.83
CA LEU A 151 6.80 7.28 6.85
C LEU A 151 8.12 6.94 7.59
N SER A 152 8.82 7.96 8.10
CA SER A 152 10.06 7.84 8.87
C SER A 152 11.18 7.11 8.11
N PHE A 153 11.34 7.35 6.81
CA PHE A 153 12.37 6.69 5.98
C PHE A 153 13.82 7.01 6.39
N GLY A 154 14.02 8.04 7.21
CA GLY A 154 15.29 8.40 7.83
C GLY A 154 15.55 9.90 7.69
N THR A 155 16.78 10.34 7.95
CA THR A 155 17.19 11.74 7.80
C THR A 155 18.39 11.92 6.86
N SER A 156 19.08 10.84 6.49
CA SER A 156 20.40 10.89 5.85
C SER A 156 20.54 10.07 4.56
N ARG A 157 19.46 9.50 4.02
CA ARG A 157 19.54 8.79 2.74
C ARG A 157 19.25 9.77 1.59
N PRO A 158 20.13 9.88 0.58
CA PRO A 158 19.77 10.55 -0.67
C PRO A 158 18.56 9.83 -1.29
N PHE A 159 17.82 10.53 -2.14
CA PHE A 159 16.65 9.99 -2.86
C PHE A 159 16.94 8.57 -3.37
N TRP A 160 16.26 7.58 -2.79
CA TRP A 160 16.27 6.19 -3.25
C TRP A 160 14.87 5.88 -3.75
N GLY A 161 14.57 6.41 -4.93
CA GLY A 161 13.32 6.21 -5.63
C GLY A 161 13.57 5.89 -7.09
N ILE A 162 12.57 5.28 -7.73
CA ILE A 162 12.56 5.08 -9.17
C ILE A 162 11.54 6.06 -9.73
N ASP A 163 12.02 7.10 -10.42
CA ASP A 163 11.19 7.95 -11.25
C ASP A 163 11.19 7.39 -12.67
N VAL A 164 10.00 7.07 -13.17
CA VAL A 164 9.80 6.46 -14.49
C VAL A 164 9.32 7.48 -15.52
N GLY A 165 9.22 8.75 -15.12
CA GLY A 165 8.73 9.84 -15.95
C GLY A 165 7.23 9.76 -16.27
N THR A 166 6.76 10.80 -16.94
CA THR A 166 5.36 10.92 -17.39
C THR A 166 5.18 10.62 -18.87
N GLU A 167 6.27 10.33 -19.60
CA GLU A 167 6.20 10.06 -21.04
C GLU A 167 5.35 8.83 -21.34
N ARG A 168 4.55 8.96 -22.40
CA ARG A 168 3.64 7.94 -22.90
C ARG A 168 3.76 7.91 -24.43
N PRO A 169 4.73 7.15 -24.99
CA PRO A 169 4.99 7.15 -26.44
C PRO A 169 3.80 6.66 -27.27
N ASN A 170 2.84 5.99 -26.62
CA ASN A 170 1.59 5.51 -27.22
C ASN A 170 0.43 6.53 -27.15
N LEU A 171 0.66 7.77 -26.67
CA LEU A 171 -0.34 8.83 -26.65
C LEU A 171 0.03 9.94 -27.64
N ALA A 172 -0.89 10.27 -28.54
CA ALA A 172 -0.78 11.44 -29.41
C ALA A 172 -1.64 12.58 -28.86
N GLN A 173 -1.06 13.77 -28.74
CA GLN A 173 -1.75 14.97 -28.25
C GLN A 173 -2.20 15.83 -29.44
N TYR A 174 -3.47 16.21 -29.47
CA TYR A 174 -4.05 17.07 -30.49
C TYR A 174 -4.79 18.23 -29.82
N VAL A 175 -4.61 19.44 -30.33
CA VAL A 175 -5.37 20.63 -29.94
C VAL A 175 -6.27 21.02 -31.11
N ARG A 176 -7.56 21.27 -30.85
CA ARG A 176 -8.51 21.74 -31.87
C ARG A 176 -9.21 23.00 -31.36
N PRO A 177 -9.51 23.97 -32.24
CA PRO A 177 -10.37 25.10 -31.89
C PRO A 177 -11.72 24.57 -31.42
N MET A 178 -12.22 25.13 -30.32
CA MET A 178 -13.59 24.89 -29.91
C MET A 178 -14.49 25.73 -30.81
N GLY A 179 -15.44 25.10 -31.51
CA GLY A 179 -16.34 25.81 -32.43
C GLY A 179 -17.14 26.89 -31.69
N SER A 180 -17.20 28.09 -32.29
CA SER A 180 -18.05 29.20 -31.86
C SER A 180 -19.53 28.87 -31.96
#